data_AF-A0A842W2V0-F1
#
_entry.id   AF-A0A842W2V0-F1
#
_cell.length_a   1.000
_cell.length_b   1.000
_cell.length_c   1.000
_cell.angle_alpha   90.00
_cell.angle_beta   90.00
_cell.angle_gamma   90.00
#
_symmetry.space_group_name_H-M   'P 1'
#
loop_
_entity.id
_entity.type
_entity.pdbx_description
1 polymer ?
#
loop_
_entity_poly.entity_id
_entity_poly.type
_entity_poly.pdbx_seq_one_letter_code
_entity_poly.pdbx_strand_id
1 'polypeptide(L)'
;MEEAFQLAIADEEIEIVFISQLSDYYPLAGVCDPIPSSWSTSPKDLKLNIPYPLWKHPNNPVHKIQFRMMRALDELINLCDEQKNNIDINEDFTQKYHTARWFYDRGLYSCPFWWASMRPNWDPILIYKGANLMLLSAMNAQLALIYLNVCEGDEVFDRFIDYHHRLLAELTKQTANLRNVRTY
;
A
#
# COMPACT_ATOMS: atom_id res chain seq x y z
N MET A 1 -10.23 20.25 -22.35
CA MET A 1 -9.28 19.20 -22.78
C MET A 1 -9.28 19.07 -24.29
N GLU A 2 -10.46 18.93 -24.92
CA GLU A 2 -10.60 18.92 -26.39
C GLU A 2 -10.00 20.15 -27.08
N GLU A 3 -10.28 21.36 -26.59
CA GLU A 3 -9.70 22.60 -27.11
C GLU A 3 -8.16 22.63 -27.04
N ALA A 4 -7.55 22.14 -25.96
CA ALA A 4 -6.09 22.08 -25.83
C ALA A 4 -5.47 21.11 -26.84
N PHE A 5 -6.13 19.97 -27.10
CA PHE A 5 -5.70 19.05 -28.16
C PHE A 5 -5.85 19.67 -29.55
N GLN A 6 -6.95 20.38 -29.82
CA GLN A 6 -7.14 21.07 -31.11
C GLN A 6 -6.07 22.14 -31.34
N LEU A 7 -5.73 22.93 -30.32
CA LEU A 7 -4.65 23.90 -30.39
C LEU A 7 -3.28 23.23 -30.64
N ALA A 8 -2.99 22.15 -29.92
CA ALA A 8 -1.73 21.42 -30.10
C ALA A 8 -1.62 20.71 -31.46
N ILE A 9 -2.73 20.29 -32.06
CA ILE A 9 -2.75 19.72 -33.43
C ILE A 9 -2.60 20.80 -34.49
N ALA A 10 -3.15 22.00 -34.25
CA ALA A 10 -3.09 23.10 -35.19
C ALA A 10 -1.75 23.86 -35.17
N ASP A 11 -0.92 23.63 -34.15
CA ASP A 11 0.39 24.24 -33.99
C ASP A 11 1.46 23.39 -34.72
N GLU A 12 2.04 23.94 -35.79
CA GLU A 12 3.06 23.26 -36.59
C GLU A 12 4.39 23.03 -35.83
N GLU A 13 4.60 23.69 -34.69
CA GLU A 13 5.79 23.50 -33.84
C GLU A 13 5.63 22.37 -32.82
N ILE A 14 4.42 21.80 -32.67
CA ILE A 14 4.11 20.78 -31.67
C ILE A 14 3.73 19.45 -32.35
N GLU A 15 4.51 18.41 -32.09
CA GLU A 15 4.18 17.05 -32.52
C GLU A 15 3.62 16.22 -31.36
N ILE A 16 2.37 15.77 -31.49
CA ILE A 16 1.74 14.88 -30.50
C ILE A 16 2.12 13.44 -30.79
N VAL A 17 2.82 12.81 -29.87
CA VAL A 17 3.29 11.41 -29.98
C VAL A 17 2.93 10.60 -28.75
N PHE A 18 2.93 9.27 -28.89
CA PHE A 18 2.85 8.37 -27.76
C PHE A 18 4.17 8.33 -26.99
N ILE A 19 4.12 8.06 -25.68
CA ILE A 19 5.33 7.91 -24.83
C ILE A 19 6.29 6.87 -25.42
N SER A 20 5.76 5.80 -26.01
CA SER A 20 6.55 4.73 -26.65
C SER A 20 7.33 5.18 -27.88
N GLN A 21 6.98 6.32 -28.48
CA GLN A 21 7.67 6.88 -29.64
C GLN A 21 8.77 7.86 -29.24
N LEU A 22 8.82 8.31 -27.97
CA LEU A 22 9.80 9.31 -27.53
C LEU A 22 11.25 8.86 -27.76
N SER A 23 11.53 7.56 -27.71
CA SER A 23 12.87 7.01 -28.01
C SER A 23 13.32 7.24 -29.45
N ASP A 24 12.40 7.44 -30.39
CA ASP A 24 12.71 7.68 -31.81
C ASP A 24 13.22 9.11 -32.03
N TYR A 25 12.81 10.04 -31.16
CA TYR A 25 13.17 11.47 -31.23
C TYR A 25 14.29 11.85 -30.26
N TYR A 26 14.30 11.22 -29.08
CA TYR A 26 15.24 11.53 -28.00
C TYR A 26 16.14 10.32 -27.76
N PRO A 27 17.42 10.37 -28.19
CA PRO A 27 18.35 9.29 -27.91
C PRO A 27 18.49 9.11 -26.40
N LEU A 28 18.63 7.86 -25.96
CA LEU A 28 18.83 7.54 -24.55
C LEU A 28 20.06 8.29 -24.04
N ALA A 29 19.86 9.10 -23.00
CA ALA A 29 20.94 9.73 -22.27
C ALA A 29 21.74 8.68 -21.48
N GLY A 30 22.84 9.13 -20.86
CA GLY A 30 23.64 8.28 -19.98
C GLY A 30 22.85 7.72 -18.78
N VAL A 31 23.47 6.78 -18.07
CA VAL A 31 22.89 6.18 -16.86
C VAL A 31 22.77 7.23 -15.76
N CYS A 32 21.62 7.30 -15.10
CA CYS A 32 21.43 8.05 -13.87
C CYS A 32 20.80 7.17 -12.80
N ASP A 33 21.21 7.38 -11.56
CA ASP A 33 20.60 6.74 -10.39
C ASP A 33 19.66 7.74 -9.72
N PRO A 34 18.33 7.63 -9.91
CA PRO A 34 17.39 8.56 -9.32
C PRO A 34 17.39 8.42 -7.79
N ILE A 35 17.44 9.55 -7.09
CA ILE A 35 17.28 9.56 -5.64
C ILE A 35 15.84 9.13 -5.25
N PRO A 36 15.66 8.37 -4.15
CA PRO A 36 14.33 8.03 -3.67
C PRO A 36 13.49 9.29 -3.44
N SER A 37 12.39 9.42 -4.20
CA SER A 37 11.53 10.60 -4.18
C SER A 37 10.20 10.31 -4.87
N SER A 38 9.27 11.24 -4.71
CA SER A 38 7.97 11.30 -5.39
C SER A 38 7.69 12.73 -5.87
N TRP A 39 6.66 12.89 -6.68
CA TRP A 39 6.14 14.21 -7.10
C TRP A 39 5.75 15.13 -5.93
N SER A 40 5.53 14.59 -4.73
CA SER A 40 5.19 15.34 -3.52
C SER A 40 6.38 15.60 -2.59
N THR A 41 7.57 15.16 -2.96
CA THR A 41 8.78 15.31 -2.13
C THR A 41 9.34 16.72 -2.26
N SER A 42 9.46 17.43 -1.14
CA SER A 42 10.09 18.76 -1.12
C SER A 42 11.60 18.68 -0.88
N PRO A 43 12.37 19.74 -1.19
CA PRO A 43 13.79 19.81 -0.81
C PRO A 43 14.04 19.65 0.71
N LYS A 44 13.07 20.06 1.54
CA LYS A 44 13.12 19.85 3.00
C LYS A 44 12.97 18.38 3.35
N ASP A 45 12.07 17.66 2.69
CA ASP A 45 11.86 16.24 2.93
C ASP A 45 13.10 15.42 2.55
N LEU A 46 13.75 15.76 1.42
CA LEU A 46 15.04 15.15 1.03
C LEU A 46 16.13 15.37 2.09
N LYS A 47 16.26 16.61 2.61
CA LYS A 47 17.20 16.92 3.70
C LYS A 47 16.92 16.12 4.99
N LEU A 48 15.66 15.75 5.22
CA LEU A 48 15.23 14.94 6.37
C LEU A 48 15.17 13.44 6.07
N ASN A 49 15.57 13.01 4.87
CA ASN A 49 15.49 11.63 4.39
C ASN A 49 14.06 11.05 4.46
N ILE A 50 13.06 11.84 4.03
CA ILE A 50 11.65 11.46 3.95
C ILE A 50 11.23 11.42 2.48
N PRO A 51 11.56 10.37 1.72
CA PRO A 51 11.33 10.32 0.28
C PRO A 51 9.85 10.18 -0.13
N TYR A 52 8.97 9.80 0.79
CA TYR A 52 7.54 9.57 0.51
C TYR A 52 6.67 10.20 1.60
N PRO A 53 6.66 11.54 1.74
CA PRO A 53 6.02 12.21 2.87
C PRO A 53 4.51 11.97 2.95
N LEU A 54 3.84 11.72 1.82
CA LEU A 54 2.40 11.45 1.79
C LEU A 54 2.03 9.98 2.00
N TRP A 55 2.97 9.04 1.96
CA TRP A 55 2.66 7.61 2.10
C TRP A 55 3.39 6.95 3.28
N LYS A 56 4.58 7.44 3.64
CA LYS A 56 5.47 6.84 4.66
C LYS A 56 6.22 7.91 5.45
N HIS A 57 5.48 8.76 6.13
CA HIS A 57 6.08 9.77 7.02
C HIS A 57 6.52 9.16 8.36
N PRO A 58 7.79 9.33 8.80
CA PRO A 58 8.34 8.70 10.00
C PRO A 58 7.75 9.23 11.32
N ASN A 59 7.05 10.36 11.31
CA ASN A 59 6.36 10.89 12.49
C ASN A 59 4.84 10.65 12.47
N ASN A 60 4.31 10.02 11.41
CA ASN A 60 2.87 9.72 11.33
C ASN A 60 2.59 8.36 11.98
N PRO A 61 1.83 8.30 13.09
CA PRO A 61 1.56 7.05 13.80
C PRO A 61 0.70 6.07 12.97
N VAL A 62 -0.23 6.57 12.16
CA VAL A 62 -1.06 5.75 11.27
C VAL A 62 -0.21 5.07 10.21
N HIS A 63 0.69 5.81 9.54
CA HIS A 63 1.63 5.22 8.58
C HIS A 63 2.50 4.14 9.25
N LYS A 64 3.01 4.38 10.46
CA LYS A 64 3.82 3.37 11.17
C LYS A 64 3.04 2.07 11.38
N ILE A 65 1.78 2.18 11.78
CA ILE A 65 0.92 1.02 12.02
C ILE A 65 0.60 0.32 10.69
N GLN A 66 0.19 1.05 9.65
CA GLN A 66 -0.09 0.49 8.32
C GLN A 66 1.10 -0.29 7.75
N PHE A 67 2.33 0.23 7.85
CA PHE A 67 3.52 -0.49 7.38
C PHE A 67 3.87 -1.71 8.24
N ARG A 68 3.52 -1.71 9.54
CA ARG A 68 3.68 -2.90 10.39
C ARG A 68 2.66 -3.97 10.03
N MET A 69 1.40 -3.59 9.80
CA MET A 69 0.36 -4.49 9.29
C MET A 69 0.78 -5.09 7.95
N MET A 70 1.23 -4.27 7.01
CA MET A 70 1.65 -4.72 5.68
C MET A 70 2.80 -5.73 5.75
N ARG A 71 3.80 -5.51 6.61
CA ARG A 71 4.90 -6.47 6.81
C ARG A 71 4.43 -7.79 7.42
N ALA A 72 3.59 -7.74 8.46
CA ALA A 72 3.04 -8.95 9.06
C ALA A 72 2.18 -9.75 8.05
N LEU A 73 1.41 -9.04 7.21
CA LEU A 73 0.67 -9.68 6.13
C LEU A 73 1.60 -10.31 5.10
N ASP A 74 2.67 -9.61 4.70
CA ASP A 74 3.68 -10.15 3.78
C ASP A 74 4.33 -11.42 4.33
N GLU A 75 4.67 -11.43 5.62
CA GLU A 75 5.19 -12.60 6.33
C GLU A 75 4.21 -13.80 6.28
N LEU A 76 2.92 -13.61 6.60
CA LEU A 76 1.88 -14.67 6.50
C LEU A 76 1.78 -15.24 5.08
N ILE A 77 1.83 -14.35 4.12
CA ILE A 77 1.64 -14.66 2.71
C ILE A 77 2.87 -15.39 2.15
N ASN A 78 4.08 -15.03 2.61
CA ASN A 78 5.31 -15.75 2.30
C ASN A 78 5.30 -17.17 2.90
N LEU A 79 4.82 -17.34 4.13
CA LEU A 79 4.63 -18.67 4.73
C LEU A 79 3.70 -19.54 3.87
N CYS A 80 2.58 -18.99 3.38
CA CYS A 80 1.70 -19.74 2.48
C CYS A 80 2.40 -20.10 1.16
N ASP A 81 3.22 -19.19 0.63
CA ASP A 81 3.96 -19.39 -0.61
C ASP A 81 5.01 -20.49 -0.54
N GLU A 82 5.64 -20.66 0.62
CA GLU A 82 6.56 -21.76 0.89
C GLU A 82 5.84 -23.11 0.86
N GLN A 83 4.57 -23.14 1.25
CA GLN A 83 3.76 -24.36 1.26
C GLN A 83 3.12 -24.71 -0.09
N LYS A 84 3.06 -23.79 -1.06
CA LYS A 84 2.26 -23.96 -2.30
C LYS A 84 2.70 -25.09 -3.25
N ASN A 85 3.85 -25.71 -3.00
CA ASN A 85 4.34 -26.88 -3.73
C ASN A 85 4.48 -28.13 -2.84
N ASN A 86 3.93 -28.11 -1.63
CA ASN A 86 4.00 -29.23 -0.70
C ASN A 86 3.10 -30.40 -1.18
N ILE A 87 3.52 -31.64 -0.91
CA ILE A 87 2.80 -32.86 -1.30
C ILE A 87 1.47 -32.99 -0.52
N ASP A 88 1.39 -32.40 0.67
CA ASP A 88 0.22 -32.45 1.56
C ASP A 88 -0.84 -31.37 1.26
N ILE A 89 -0.74 -30.66 0.13
CA ILE A 89 -1.73 -29.65 -0.26
C ILE A 89 -3.09 -30.30 -0.48
N ASN A 90 -4.09 -29.77 0.20
CA ASN A 90 -5.50 -30.10 0.00
C ASN A 90 -6.28 -28.95 -0.68
N GLU A 91 -7.52 -29.25 -1.07
CA GLU A 91 -8.39 -28.30 -1.75
C GLU A 91 -8.73 -27.08 -0.86
N ASP A 92 -8.90 -27.30 0.44
CA ASP A 92 -9.20 -26.25 1.42
C ASP A 92 -8.07 -25.22 1.51
N PHE A 93 -6.81 -25.67 1.62
CA PHE A 93 -5.63 -24.81 1.55
C PHE A 93 -5.63 -24.00 0.26
N THR A 94 -5.80 -24.68 -0.88
CA THR A 94 -5.71 -24.06 -2.21
C THR A 94 -6.74 -22.93 -2.36
N GLN A 95 -7.99 -23.18 -1.94
CA GLN A 95 -9.04 -22.19 -1.98
C GLN A 95 -8.74 -20.98 -1.09
N LYS A 96 -8.29 -21.21 0.15
CA LYS A 96 -7.96 -20.12 1.09
C LYS A 96 -6.74 -19.33 0.65
N TYR A 97 -5.70 -20.00 0.17
CA TYR A 97 -4.50 -19.36 -0.36
C TYR A 97 -4.82 -18.44 -1.55
N HIS A 98 -5.58 -18.92 -2.54
CA HIS A 98 -5.99 -18.08 -3.68
C HIS A 98 -6.83 -16.89 -3.23
N THR A 99 -7.74 -17.08 -2.28
CA THR A 99 -8.54 -15.99 -1.71
C THR A 99 -7.65 -14.98 -0.99
N ALA A 100 -6.67 -15.46 -0.21
CA ALA A 100 -5.72 -14.61 0.49
C ALA A 100 -4.91 -13.75 -0.49
N ARG A 101 -4.39 -14.35 -1.57
CA ARG A 101 -3.67 -13.65 -2.64
C ARG A 101 -4.53 -12.65 -3.38
N TRP A 102 -5.78 -12.99 -3.69
CA TRP A 102 -6.72 -12.07 -4.32
C TRP A 102 -6.94 -10.80 -3.50
N PHE A 103 -7.11 -10.94 -2.18
CA PHE A 103 -7.24 -9.79 -1.27
C PHE A 103 -5.91 -9.06 -1.05
N TYR A 104 -4.80 -9.77 -1.00
CA TYR A 104 -3.46 -9.19 -0.84
C TYR A 104 -3.16 -8.20 -1.97
N ASP A 105 -3.24 -8.65 -3.23
CA ASP A 105 -2.92 -7.83 -4.41
C ASP A 105 -3.80 -6.58 -4.49
N ARG A 106 -5.06 -6.71 -4.08
CA ARG A 106 -6.02 -5.60 -4.06
C ARG A 106 -5.86 -4.69 -2.85
N GLY A 107 -5.33 -5.20 -1.73
CA GLY A 107 -5.18 -4.48 -0.47
C GLY A 107 -3.97 -3.56 -0.40
N LEU A 108 -2.96 -3.79 -1.24
CA LEU A 108 -1.70 -3.03 -1.25
C LEU A 108 -1.70 -1.75 -2.10
N TYR A 109 -2.86 -1.28 -2.56
CA TYR A 109 -2.97 -0.01 -3.26
C TYR A 109 -2.61 1.19 -2.36
N SER A 110 -2.14 2.29 -2.97
CA SER A 110 -1.49 3.39 -2.25
C SER A 110 -2.45 4.39 -1.59
N CYS A 111 -3.71 4.45 -2.02
CA CYS A 111 -4.69 5.43 -1.55
C CYS A 111 -4.90 5.44 -0.01
N PRO A 112 -5.00 4.29 0.69
CA PRO A 112 -5.19 4.26 2.14
C PRO A 112 -4.02 4.91 2.92
N PHE A 113 -2.80 4.85 2.37
CA PHE A 113 -1.64 5.52 2.95
C PHE A 113 -1.70 7.03 2.65
N TRP A 114 -2.05 7.41 1.42
CA TRP A 114 -2.20 8.82 1.06
C TRP A 114 -3.28 9.54 1.87
N TRP A 115 -4.43 8.90 2.10
CA TRP A 115 -5.49 9.42 2.97
C TRP A 115 -5.07 9.48 4.44
N ALA A 116 -4.08 8.70 4.87
CA ALA A 116 -3.50 8.77 6.20
C ALA A 116 -2.48 9.90 6.38
N SER A 117 -2.09 10.60 5.30
CA SER A 117 -1.01 11.60 5.32
C SER A 117 -1.25 12.80 6.21
N MET A 118 -2.52 13.16 6.49
CA MET A 118 -2.92 14.42 7.12
C MET A 118 -2.43 15.67 6.36
N ARG A 119 -2.07 15.53 5.08
CA ARG A 119 -1.52 16.61 4.24
C ARG A 119 -1.98 16.51 2.78
N PRO A 120 -2.99 17.26 2.35
CA PRO A 120 -4.08 17.87 3.15
C PRO A 120 -5.14 16.87 3.59
N ASN A 121 -4.98 15.59 3.25
CA ASN A 121 -6.07 14.62 3.24
C ASN A 121 -6.13 13.81 4.53
N TRP A 122 -7.37 13.58 5.00
CA TRP A 122 -7.68 12.68 6.10
C TRP A 122 -9.10 12.14 5.93
N ASP A 123 -9.22 10.82 5.75
CA ASP A 123 -10.50 10.13 5.80
C ASP A 123 -10.32 8.74 6.45
N PRO A 124 -10.78 8.53 7.69
CA PRO A 124 -10.57 7.28 8.41
C PRO A 124 -11.26 6.09 7.75
N ILE A 125 -12.35 6.30 7.02
CA ILE A 125 -13.07 5.23 6.31
C ILE A 125 -12.29 4.82 5.07
N LEU A 126 -11.76 5.77 4.30
CA LEU A 126 -10.93 5.46 3.12
C LEU A 126 -9.59 4.80 3.52
N ILE A 127 -9.03 5.19 4.67
CA ILE A 127 -7.87 4.51 5.26
C ILE A 127 -8.25 3.07 5.63
N TYR A 128 -9.37 2.87 6.32
CA TYR A 128 -9.79 1.56 6.79
C TYR A 128 -10.19 0.61 5.65
N LYS A 129 -10.70 1.11 4.53
CA LYS A 129 -11.02 0.27 3.36
C LYS A 129 -9.81 -0.56 2.91
N GLY A 130 -8.61 0.01 2.89
CA GLY A 130 -7.38 -0.73 2.59
C GLY A 130 -7.04 -1.76 3.66
N ALA A 131 -7.08 -1.34 4.93
CA ALA A 131 -6.80 -2.22 6.06
C ALA A 131 -7.79 -3.40 6.15
N ASN A 132 -9.04 -3.23 5.73
CA ASN A 132 -10.04 -4.28 5.68
C ASN A 132 -9.70 -5.34 4.63
N LEU A 133 -9.22 -4.94 3.45
CA LEU A 133 -8.74 -5.91 2.45
C LEU A 133 -7.53 -6.68 2.98
N MET A 134 -6.59 -6.00 3.67
CA MET A 134 -5.47 -6.66 4.34
C MET A 134 -5.92 -7.65 5.41
N LEU A 135 -6.96 -7.33 6.20
CA LEU A 135 -7.53 -8.24 7.20
C LEU A 135 -8.14 -9.49 6.55
N LEU A 136 -8.92 -9.31 5.48
CA LEU A 136 -9.49 -10.43 4.74
C LEU A 136 -8.40 -11.33 4.15
N SER A 137 -7.31 -10.73 3.65
CA SER A 137 -6.13 -11.47 3.20
C SER A 137 -5.46 -12.24 4.33
N ALA A 138 -5.14 -11.58 5.45
CA ALA A 138 -4.49 -12.19 6.61
C ALA A 138 -5.30 -13.35 7.19
N MET A 139 -6.62 -13.18 7.32
CA MET A 139 -7.50 -14.23 7.82
C MET A 139 -7.52 -15.45 6.90
N ASN A 140 -7.58 -15.25 5.58
CA ASN A 140 -7.53 -16.36 4.63
C ASN A 140 -6.14 -17.02 4.58
N ALA A 141 -5.06 -16.25 4.70
CA ALA A 141 -3.71 -16.79 4.78
C ALA A 141 -3.55 -17.68 6.03
N GLN A 142 -3.99 -17.20 7.19
CA GLN A 142 -3.95 -17.97 8.43
C GLN A 142 -4.80 -19.25 8.34
N LEU A 143 -6.01 -19.17 7.78
CA LEU A 143 -6.84 -20.36 7.55
C LEU A 143 -6.15 -21.36 6.63
N ALA A 144 -5.47 -20.90 5.57
CA ALA A 144 -4.70 -21.77 4.70
C ALA A 144 -3.62 -22.53 5.49
N LEU A 145 -2.82 -21.82 6.30
CA LEU A 145 -1.79 -22.44 7.15
C LEU A 145 -2.38 -23.46 8.13
N ILE A 146 -3.52 -23.14 8.75
CA ILE A 146 -4.24 -24.07 9.65
C ILE A 146 -4.66 -25.35 8.92
N TYR A 147 -5.15 -25.27 7.67
CA TYR A 147 -5.52 -26.45 6.88
C TYR A 147 -4.34 -27.37 6.54
N LEU A 148 -3.09 -26.88 6.67
CA LEU A 148 -1.87 -27.66 6.55
C LEU A 148 -1.21 -27.98 7.90
N ASN A 149 -1.84 -27.62 9.03
CA ASN A 149 -1.28 -27.73 10.38
C ASN A 149 0.07 -27.01 10.56
N VAL A 150 0.24 -25.87 9.89
CA VAL A 150 1.43 -25.01 10.02
C VAL A 150 1.17 -23.97 11.11
N CYS A 151 1.90 -24.03 12.22
CA CYS A 151 1.68 -23.20 13.41
C CYS A 151 2.46 -21.87 13.38
N GLU A 152 3.46 -21.75 12.51
CA GLU A 152 4.31 -20.57 12.37
C GLU A 152 3.50 -19.30 12.00
N GLY A 153 2.31 -19.48 11.44
CA GLY A 153 1.38 -18.40 11.14
C GLY A 153 0.78 -17.72 12.37
N ASP A 154 0.62 -18.45 13.49
CA ASP A 154 -0.14 -17.98 14.65
C ASP A 154 0.43 -16.68 15.23
N GLU A 155 1.73 -16.64 15.51
CA GLU A 155 2.40 -15.46 16.05
C GLU A 155 2.38 -14.27 15.07
N VAL A 156 2.44 -14.55 13.77
CA VAL A 156 2.39 -13.50 12.73
C VAL A 156 0.99 -12.93 12.63
N PHE A 157 -0.04 -13.78 12.66
CA PHE A 157 -1.44 -13.39 12.63
C PHE A 157 -1.82 -12.59 13.88
N ASP A 158 -1.40 -13.02 15.07
CA ASP A 158 -1.64 -12.28 16.31
C ASP A 158 -1.02 -10.87 16.28
N ARG A 159 0.21 -10.74 15.77
CA ARG A 159 0.83 -9.42 15.56
C ARG A 159 0.04 -8.58 14.56
N PHE A 160 -0.44 -9.18 13.46
CA PHE A 160 -1.28 -8.48 12.49
C PHE A 160 -2.56 -7.93 13.14
N ILE A 161 -3.23 -8.74 13.97
CA ILE A 161 -4.45 -8.36 14.68
C ILE A 161 -4.19 -7.26 15.71
N ASP A 162 -3.08 -7.31 16.48
CA ASP A 162 -2.67 -6.20 17.36
C ASP A 162 -2.55 -4.88 16.57
N TYR A 163 -1.85 -4.92 15.44
CA TYR A 163 -1.68 -3.72 14.61
C TYR A 163 -3.01 -3.22 14.02
N HIS A 164 -3.91 -4.11 13.62
CA HIS A 164 -5.25 -3.75 13.14
C HIS A 164 -6.06 -3.03 14.22
N HIS A 165 -6.09 -3.58 15.45
CA HIS A 165 -6.77 -2.93 16.57
C HIS A 165 -6.18 -1.55 16.89
N ARG A 166 -4.84 -1.46 16.90
CA ARG A 166 -4.15 -0.17 17.11
C ARG A 166 -4.44 0.83 16.01
N LEU A 167 -4.60 0.38 14.77
CA LEU A 167 -4.99 1.25 13.66
C LEU A 167 -6.36 1.88 13.93
N LEU A 168 -7.37 1.07 14.26
CA LEU A 168 -8.72 1.57 14.57
C LEU A 168 -8.73 2.58 15.72
N ALA A 169 -7.99 2.28 16.79
CA ALA A 169 -7.83 3.18 17.93
C ALA A 169 -7.18 4.51 17.51
N GLU A 170 -6.09 4.46 16.75
CA GLU A 170 -5.38 5.66 16.30
C GLU A 170 -6.22 6.48 15.30
N LEU A 171 -6.96 5.85 14.40
CA LEU A 171 -7.87 6.56 13.48
C LEU A 171 -8.94 7.35 14.24
N THR A 172 -9.52 6.74 15.27
CA THR A 172 -10.53 7.40 16.12
C THR A 172 -9.92 8.57 16.89
N LYS A 173 -8.78 8.33 17.54
CA LYS A 173 -8.04 9.34 18.30
C LYS A 173 -7.66 10.55 17.44
N GLN A 174 -7.08 10.30 16.27
CA GLN A 174 -6.66 11.37 15.35
C GLN A 174 -7.85 12.15 14.82
N THR A 175 -8.96 11.47 14.50
CA THR A 175 -10.19 12.14 14.07
C THR A 175 -10.78 13.02 15.19
N ALA A 176 -10.74 12.55 16.43
CA ALA A 176 -11.18 13.32 17.59
C ALA A 176 -10.30 14.56 17.81
N ASN A 177 -8.98 14.42 17.70
CA ASN A 177 -8.03 15.53 17.79
C ASN A 177 -8.30 16.60 16.72
N LEU A 178 -8.53 16.20 15.45
CA LEU A 178 -8.86 17.12 14.36
C LEU A 178 -10.17 17.88 14.60
N ARG A 179 -11.12 17.28 15.34
CA ARG A 179 -12.40 17.90 15.70
C ARG A 179 -12.37 18.63 17.06
N ASN A 180 -11.24 18.62 17.77
CA ASN A 180 -11.12 19.12 19.15
C ASN A 180 -12.14 18.49 20.12
N VAL A 181 -12.50 17.22 19.92
CA VAL A 181 -13.44 16.49 20.79
C VAL A 181 -12.64 15.58 21.73
N ARG A 182 -12.94 15.61 23.04
CA ARG A 182 -12.39 14.63 23.99
C ARG A 182 -12.98 13.25 23.69
N THR A 183 -12.11 12.27 23.50
CA THR A 183 -12.46 10.84 23.55
C THR A 183 -12.29 10.35 24.98
N TYR A 184 -13.25 9.56 25.45
CA TYR A 184 -13.27 8.97 26.79
C TYR A 184 -12.38 7.73 26.87
#